data_AF-A0A936H8V3-F1
#
_entry.id   AF-A0A936H8V3-F1
#
_cell.length_a   1.000
_cell.length_b   1.000
_cell.length_c   1.000
_cell.angle_alpha   90.00
_cell.angle_beta   90.00
_cell.angle_gamma   90.00
#
_symmetry.space_group_name_H-M   'P 1'
#
loop_
_entity.id
_entity.type
_entity.pdbx_description
1 polymer ?
#
loop_
_entity_poly.entity_id
_entity_poly.type
_entity_poly.pdbx_seq_one_letter_code
_entity_poly.pdbx_strand_id
1 'polypeptide(L)'
;MNKLQYIAQGEPKLVEEIRQILDTGNNLPLARQRGIDAENVRAVVLDFASADIMPHVEAVILPFMRPVLFIRNGKIDLPDSNELKERIMKYKPMIEQPLNAVGRIELKNHQLQNIGTGWLIAENIIATNRHVAELFCIRGGSNAFGGVFRRNFMGQPLLATIDFKEEYHTSPAAVNEFELEIEKVVYLPDASRDLPDIALLKIKKSPMQPAPIPFLKEKLSNEQFIGVVGYPLQDPRGVVDREMEKRIFGDVFGVKRYAPGKILDVPDNHWYFLHDASTLGGNSGSLVQDMESGCAIGIHFAGSLLEANFAVKGQEILDISTKVGLSSMFSFTKKQADSVAVEPDFAQEKPFTIPDYNNRKGFSIRFLENDQGIETVPLPKIKHRADILKFGPNNKNSILKYAHFSVAISKSRRICIYSAVNIDGMQYKRIKRTGWRFDPRIPEEYQIMKECYGNAPKFSRGHMTRREDPNWGELAQVGNDDSMHVTNAVPQMQNFNAGVWLSLENFALENAKHDKQRICVFTGPFLYDSDPEKFGVKIPVEFWKVIAFIHDETGQLTATGYTISQENYLRNDEFVFGEFMTYQVPINLIEKKAGISFGALSKADPLKDDIFETISAPVQSVRQIRFY
;
A
#
# COMPACT_ATOMS: atom_id res chain seq x y z
N MET A 1 -25.63 -7.98 -32.16
CA MET A 1 -26.25 -7.24 -31.04
C MET A 1 -25.47 -5.94 -30.90
N ASN A 2 -26.11 -4.77 -30.85
CA ASN A 2 -25.38 -3.50 -30.81
C ASN A 2 -24.50 -3.50 -29.54
N LYS A 3 -23.20 -3.14 -29.57
CA LYS A 3 -22.31 -3.30 -28.38
C LYS A 3 -22.83 -2.55 -27.15
N LEU A 4 -23.54 -1.44 -27.38
CA LEU A 4 -24.33 -0.73 -26.37
C LEU A 4 -25.35 -1.61 -25.65
N GLN A 5 -25.99 -2.56 -26.33
CA GLN A 5 -26.92 -3.53 -25.72
C GLN A 5 -26.19 -4.57 -24.87
N TYR A 6 -24.99 -5.01 -25.27
CA TYR A 6 -24.16 -5.92 -24.46
C TYR A 6 -23.63 -5.23 -23.20
N ILE A 7 -23.12 -3.99 -23.33
CA ILE A 7 -22.66 -3.18 -22.20
C ILE A 7 -23.85 -2.77 -21.31
N ALA A 8 -25.01 -2.43 -21.89
CA ALA A 8 -26.22 -2.07 -21.14
C ALA A 8 -26.81 -3.24 -20.33
N GLN A 9 -26.51 -4.49 -20.68
CA GLN A 9 -26.92 -5.66 -19.91
C GLN A 9 -26.06 -5.87 -18.65
N GLY A 10 -24.79 -5.45 -18.65
CA GLY A 10 -23.86 -5.64 -17.52
C GLY A 10 -23.55 -4.39 -16.70
N GLU A 11 -23.56 -3.19 -17.29
CA GLU A 11 -23.14 -1.93 -16.64
C GLU A 11 -24.10 -0.75 -16.92
N PRO A 12 -25.38 -0.84 -16.49
CA PRO A 12 -26.41 0.13 -16.85
C PRO A 12 -26.11 1.56 -16.39
N LYS A 13 -25.41 1.72 -15.24
CA LYS A 13 -25.01 3.04 -14.72
C LYS A 13 -23.96 3.73 -15.59
N LEU A 14 -22.98 2.98 -16.11
CA LEU A 14 -21.92 3.53 -16.95
C LEU A 14 -22.48 3.89 -18.33
N VAL A 15 -23.47 3.13 -18.82
CA VAL A 15 -24.24 3.49 -20.02
C VAL A 15 -25.06 4.76 -19.81
N GLU A 16 -25.72 4.89 -18.65
CA GLU A 16 -26.49 6.09 -18.31
C GLU A 16 -25.59 7.33 -18.20
N GLU A 17 -24.40 7.21 -17.59
CA GLU A 17 -23.40 8.28 -17.55
C GLU A 17 -23.03 8.74 -18.98
N ILE A 18 -22.81 7.80 -19.90
CA ILE A 18 -22.54 8.13 -21.31
C ILE A 18 -23.74 8.82 -21.98
N ARG A 19 -24.97 8.33 -21.77
CA ARG A 19 -26.16 8.97 -22.33
C ARG A 19 -26.31 10.41 -21.83
N GLN A 20 -26.10 10.64 -20.54
CA GLN A 20 -26.14 11.97 -19.96
C GLN A 20 -25.06 12.90 -20.57
N ILE A 21 -23.84 12.40 -20.80
CA ILE A 21 -22.79 13.15 -21.52
C ILE A 21 -23.24 13.49 -22.95
N LEU A 22 -23.81 12.52 -23.67
CA LEU A 22 -24.25 12.67 -25.07
C LEU A 22 -25.46 13.60 -25.24
N ASP A 23 -26.37 13.63 -24.27
CA ASP A 23 -27.62 14.39 -24.30
C ASP A 23 -27.42 15.84 -23.81
N THR A 24 -26.53 16.06 -22.85
CA THR A 24 -26.29 17.39 -22.25
C THR A 24 -25.20 18.19 -22.95
N GLY A 25 -24.36 17.55 -23.78
CA GLY A 25 -23.20 18.21 -24.42
C GLY A 25 -22.09 18.62 -23.44
N ASN A 26 -22.20 18.25 -22.16
CA ASN A 26 -21.18 18.50 -21.15
C ASN A 26 -20.03 17.51 -21.31
N ASN A 27 -18.99 17.92 -22.05
CA ASN A 27 -17.75 17.17 -22.11
C ASN A 27 -16.97 17.34 -20.80
N LEU A 28 -16.46 16.23 -20.25
CA LEU A 28 -15.49 16.25 -19.15
C LEU A 28 -14.30 17.13 -19.55
N PRO A 29 -13.85 18.10 -18.71
CA PRO A 29 -12.81 19.06 -19.09
C PRO A 29 -11.49 18.43 -19.57
N LEU A 30 -11.08 17.31 -18.97
CA LEU A 30 -9.89 16.55 -19.36
C LEU A 30 -10.09 15.76 -20.67
N ALA A 31 -11.31 15.27 -20.94
CA ALA A 31 -11.61 14.56 -22.17
C ALA A 31 -11.47 15.47 -23.40
N ARG A 32 -11.89 16.73 -23.29
CA ARG A 32 -11.72 17.74 -24.36
C ARG A 32 -10.25 18.08 -24.62
N GLN A 33 -9.43 18.17 -23.56
CA GLN A 33 -7.97 18.38 -23.71
C GLN A 33 -7.27 17.19 -24.40
N ARG A 34 -7.89 15.99 -24.37
CA ARG A 34 -7.41 14.77 -25.03
C ARG A 34 -8.04 14.53 -26.42
N GLY A 35 -8.76 15.50 -26.98
CA GLY A 35 -9.36 15.39 -28.33
C GLY A 35 -10.68 14.60 -28.38
N ILE A 36 -11.32 14.37 -27.24
CA ILE A 36 -12.54 13.55 -27.15
C ILE A 36 -13.76 14.47 -27.04
N ASP A 37 -14.62 14.45 -28.06
CA ASP A 37 -15.89 15.19 -28.10
C ASP A 37 -17.10 14.25 -28.24
N ALA A 38 -18.30 14.82 -28.21
CA ALA A 38 -19.56 14.07 -28.26
C ALA A 38 -19.78 13.35 -29.60
N GLU A 39 -19.25 13.85 -30.71
CA GLU A 39 -19.35 13.17 -32.02
C GLU A 39 -18.42 11.95 -32.07
N ASN A 40 -17.20 12.09 -31.54
CA ASN A 40 -16.24 10.98 -31.39
C ASN A 40 -16.76 9.87 -30.47
N VAL A 41 -17.53 10.20 -29.45
CA VAL A 41 -18.23 9.23 -28.59
C VAL A 41 -19.35 8.55 -29.38
N ARG A 42 -20.21 9.29 -30.10
CA ARG A 42 -21.33 8.73 -30.87
C ARG A 42 -20.89 7.77 -31.97
N ALA A 43 -19.88 8.14 -32.77
CA ALA A 43 -19.43 7.34 -33.91
C ALA A 43 -18.98 5.92 -33.51
N VAL A 44 -18.32 5.79 -32.36
CA VAL A 44 -17.73 4.52 -31.91
C VAL A 44 -18.70 3.69 -31.06
N VAL A 45 -19.61 4.36 -30.35
CA VAL A 45 -20.63 3.72 -29.52
C VAL A 45 -21.78 3.16 -30.38
N LEU A 46 -22.01 3.69 -31.58
CA LEU A 46 -23.16 3.35 -32.43
C LEU A 46 -22.83 2.57 -33.73
N ASP A 47 -21.61 2.64 -34.29
CA ASP A 47 -21.43 2.31 -35.72
C ASP A 47 -20.13 1.57 -36.12
N PHE A 48 -19.81 0.42 -35.51
CA PHE A 48 -18.66 -0.40 -35.96
C PHE A 48 -19.05 -1.73 -36.62
N ALA A 49 -18.62 -1.89 -37.88
CA ALA A 49 -18.69 -3.11 -38.66
C ALA A 49 -17.63 -4.14 -38.22
N SER A 50 -18.05 -5.41 -38.21
CA SER A 50 -17.29 -6.59 -37.78
C SER A 50 -16.15 -6.96 -38.74
N ALA A 51 -14.97 -7.27 -38.20
CA ALA A 51 -13.92 -7.97 -38.93
C ALA A 51 -13.40 -9.14 -38.08
N ASP A 52 -13.60 -10.37 -38.59
CA ASP A 52 -13.07 -11.63 -38.05
C ASP A 52 -11.55 -11.73 -38.31
N ILE A 53 -10.71 -11.76 -37.26
CA ILE A 53 -9.30 -12.17 -37.36
C ILE A 53 -8.85 -12.88 -36.05
N MET A 54 -8.14 -14.01 -36.19
CA MET A 54 -7.58 -14.82 -35.09
C MET A 54 -6.73 -14.04 -34.04
N PRO A 55 -6.68 -14.51 -32.77
CA PRO A 55 -6.01 -13.85 -31.63
C PRO A 55 -4.47 -13.89 -31.76
N HIS A 56 -3.87 -12.84 -32.30
CA HIS A 56 -2.41 -12.64 -32.29
C HIS A 56 -1.98 -11.18 -32.01
N VAL A 57 -2.90 -10.31 -31.55
CA VAL A 57 -2.60 -8.88 -31.37
C VAL A 57 -3.22 -8.34 -30.08
N GLU A 58 -2.41 -7.67 -29.25
CA GLU A 58 -2.88 -6.92 -28.07
C GLU A 58 -4.00 -5.93 -28.45
N ALA A 59 -4.99 -5.79 -27.57
CA ALA A 59 -6.31 -5.34 -27.98
C ALA A 59 -6.95 -4.32 -27.05
N VAL A 60 -7.43 -3.23 -27.65
CA VAL A 60 -8.48 -2.39 -27.09
C VAL A 60 -9.83 -3.05 -27.34
N ILE A 61 -10.56 -3.39 -26.27
CA ILE A 61 -11.83 -4.13 -26.38
C ILE A 61 -13.01 -3.16 -26.41
N LEU A 62 -12.96 -2.15 -25.53
CA LEU A 62 -13.93 -1.08 -25.45
C LEU A 62 -13.23 0.26 -25.71
N PRO A 63 -13.57 0.97 -26.81
CA PRO A 63 -12.98 2.26 -27.14
C PRO A 63 -13.32 3.41 -26.16
N PHE A 64 -14.28 3.16 -25.27
CA PHE A 64 -14.78 4.03 -24.21
C PHE A 64 -15.00 3.18 -22.95
N MET A 65 -15.11 3.79 -21.76
CA MET A 65 -15.43 3.11 -20.47
C MET A 65 -14.31 2.29 -19.82
N ARG A 66 -13.14 2.16 -20.45
CA ARG A 66 -11.96 1.46 -19.90
C ARG A 66 -10.71 2.33 -20.03
N PRO A 67 -10.62 3.44 -19.27
CA PRO A 67 -9.46 4.33 -19.33
C PRO A 67 -8.23 3.65 -18.74
N VAL A 68 -7.04 3.94 -19.27
CA VAL A 68 -5.79 3.45 -18.70
C VAL A 68 -5.15 4.54 -17.86
N LEU A 69 -5.13 4.32 -16.56
CA LEU A 69 -4.78 5.30 -15.54
C LEU A 69 -3.29 5.27 -15.27
N PHE A 70 -2.70 6.45 -15.08
CA PHE A 70 -1.30 6.54 -14.65
C PHE A 70 -1.14 6.02 -13.24
N ILE A 71 0.02 5.40 -12.99
CA ILE A 71 0.51 5.17 -11.63
C ILE A 71 1.65 6.14 -11.37
N ARG A 72 1.63 6.77 -10.19
CA ARG A 72 2.64 7.71 -9.73
C ARG A 72 2.92 7.49 -8.24
N ASN A 73 4.17 7.24 -7.89
CA ASN A 73 4.60 6.90 -6.54
C ASN A 73 3.75 5.78 -5.89
N GLY A 74 3.45 4.73 -6.65
CA GLY A 74 2.62 3.60 -6.22
C GLY A 74 1.14 3.94 -6.02
N LYS A 75 0.64 5.04 -6.61
CA LYS A 75 -0.76 5.49 -6.52
C LYS A 75 -1.41 5.59 -7.88
N ILE A 76 -2.67 5.17 -7.98
CA ILE A 76 -3.45 5.18 -9.23
C ILE A 76 -4.12 6.55 -9.40
N ASP A 77 -3.96 7.20 -10.54
CA ASP A 77 -4.71 8.41 -10.88
C ASP A 77 -6.21 8.12 -10.95
N LEU A 78 -7.07 9.08 -10.59
CA LEU A 78 -8.52 8.87 -10.66
C LEU A 78 -9.05 9.09 -12.08
N PRO A 79 -10.00 8.25 -12.55
CA PRO A 79 -10.65 8.46 -13.84
C PRO A 79 -11.59 9.66 -13.79
N ASP A 80 -11.93 10.19 -14.97
CA ASP A 80 -12.93 11.25 -15.11
C ASP A 80 -14.36 10.73 -14.88
N SER A 81 -14.63 9.45 -15.20
CA SER A 81 -15.93 8.80 -14.93
C SER A 81 -16.19 8.68 -13.43
N ASN A 82 -17.36 9.11 -13.00
CA ASN A 82 -17.77 9.06 -11.60
C ASN A 82 -18.00 7.63 -11.13
N GLU A 83 -18.62 6.78 -11.96
CA GLU A 83 -18.86 5.38 -11.62
C GLU A 83 -17.54 4.61 -11.45
N LEU A 84 -16.59 4.78 -12.37
CA LEU A 84 -15.28 4.14 -12.24
C LEU A 84 -14.49 4.71 -11.06
N LYS A 85 -14.59 6.02 -10.82
CA LYS A 85 -13.96 6.67 -9.67
C LYS A 85 -14.49 6.08 -8.37
N GLU A 86 -15.80 5.92 -8.20
CA GLU A 86 -16.40 5.33 -7.00
C GLU A 86 -15.93 3.88 -6.78
N ARG A 87 -15.92 3.05 -7.84
CA ARG A 87 -15.46 1.66 -7.76
C ARG A 87 -13.99 1.55 -7.36
N ILE A 88 -13.12 2.33 -8.02
CA ILE A 88 -11.68 2.36 -7.72
C ILE A 88 -11.45 2.89 -6.31
N MET A 89 -12.11 3.99 -5.92
CA MET A 89 -11.96 4.58 -4.59
C MET A 89 -12.38 3.63 -3.47
N LYS A 90 -13.41 2.82 -3.68
CA LYS A 90 -13.92 1.85 -2.70
C LYS A 90 -12.83 0.86 -2.25
N TYR A 91 -11.98 0.42 -3.18
CA TYR A 91 -10.96 -0.60 -2.93
C TYR A 91 -9.53 -0.10 -3.15
N LYS A 92 -9.34 1.22 -3.27
CA LYS A 92 -8.07 1.86 -3.62
C LYS A 92 -6.86 1.37 -2.82
N PRO A 93 -6.93 1.21 -1.48
CA PRO A 93 -5.81 0.68 -0.71
C PRO A 93 -5.39 -0.74 -1.13
N MET A 94 -6.36 -1.59 -1.49
CA MET A 94 -6.15 -2.99 -1.89
C MET A 94 -5.48 -3.07 -3.26
N ILE A 95 -5.98 -2.30 -4.22
CA ILE A 95 -5.43 -2.32 -5.57
C ILE A 95 -4.10 -1.55 -5.71
N GLU A 96 -3.76 -0.68 -4.76
CA GLU A 96 -2.47 0.06 -4.74
C GLU A 96 -1.33 -0.69 -4.04
N GLN A 97 -1.65 -1.50 -3.03
CA GLN A 97 -0.66 -2.31 -2.30
C GLN A 97 0.25 -3.16 -3.22
N PRO A 98 -0.28 -3.92 -4.22
CA PRO A 98 0.54 -4.77 -5.08
C PRO A 98 1.40 -4.01 -6.09
N LEU A 99 1.17 -2.71 -6.33
CA LEU A 99 1.80 -1.98 -7.45
C LEU A 99 3.32 -1.88 -7.36
N ASN A 100 3.87 -1.87 -6.14
CA ASN A 100 5.31 -1.86 -5.94
C ASN A 100 5.96 -3.18 -6.34
N ALA A 101 5.21 -4.28 -6.34
CA ALA A 101 5.68 -5.62 -6.69
C ALA A 101 5.51 -5.95 -8.18
N VAL A 102 5.08 -4.99 -9.00
CA VAL A 102 4.94 -5.09 -10.47
C VAL A 102 6.01 -4.23 -11.13
N GLY A 103 6.79 -4.82 -12.04
CA GLY A 103 7.93 -4.19 -12.68
C GLY A 103 8.00 -4.42 -14.19
N ARG A 104 8.69 -3.51 -14.88
CA ARG A 104 8.98 -3.56 -16.32
C ARG A 104 10.17 -4.47 -16.54
N ILE A 105 10.05 -5.47 -17.42
CA ILE A 105 11.17 -6.34 -17.78
C ILE A 105 11.93 -5.69 -18.92
N GLU A 106 13.25 -5.58 -18.73
CA GLU A 106 14.13 -4.93 -19.68
C GLU A 106 15.33 -5.77 -20.08
N LEU A 107 15.84 -5.51 -21.29
CA LEU A 107 17.10 -6.08 -21.75
C LEU A 107 18.19 -5.01 -21.80
N LYS A 108 19.29 -5.26 -21.10
CA LYS A 108 20.46 -4.36 -21.16
C LYS A 108 21.22 -4.60 -22.46
N ASN A 109 21.68 -3.50 -23.07
CA ASN A 109 22.45 -3.49 -24.32
C ASN A 109 21.72 -4.17 -25.51
N HIS A 110 20.39 -4.05 -25.58
CA HIS A 110 19.56 -4.62 -26.63
C HIS A 110 18.67 -3.54 -27.28
N GLN A 111 18.27 -3.74 -28.55
CA GLN A 111 17.40 -2.78 -29.27
C GLN A 111 15.99 -2.69 -28.69
N LEU A 112 15.49 -3.81 -28.15
CA LEU A 112 14.24 -3.87 -27.39
C LEU A 112 14.58 -3.66 -25.91
N GLN A 113 14.37 -2.44 -25.40
CA GLN A 113 14.65 -2.10 -24.00
C GLN A 113 13.52 -2.54 -23.08
N ASN A 114 12.26 -2.23 -23.38
CA ASN A 114 11.09 -2.79 -22.69
C ASN A 114 10.54 -3.98 -23.48
N ILE A 115 10.41 -5.13 -22.83
CA ILE A 115 9.94 -6.37 -23.46
C ILE A 115 8.69 -6.98 -22.81
N GLY A 116 8.19 -6.41 -21.71
CA GLY A 116 6.99 -6.88 -21.02
C GLY A 116 6.95 -6.51 -19.54
N THR A 117 6.01 -7.13 -18.83
CA THR A 117 5.78 -6.95 -17.40
C THR A 117 6.13 -8.22 -16.63
N GLY A 118 6.61 -8.07 -15.40
CA GLY A 118 6.72 -9.15 -14.43
C GLY A 118 6.32 -8.70 -13.03
N TRP A 119 6.04 -9.64 -12.15
CA TRP A 119 5.64 -9.31 -10.77
C TRP A 119 5.98 -10.41 -9.76
N LEU A 120 6.22 -10.02 -8.51
CA LEU A 120 6.69 -10.93 -7.46
C LEU A 120 5.60 -11.88 -6.97
N ILE A 121 5.88 -13.18 -7.04
CA ILE A 121 5.03 -14.26 -6.52
C ILE A 121 5.63 -14.93 -5.27
N ALA A 122 6.94 -14.75 -5.03
CA ALA A 122 7.66 -15.17 -3.83
C ALA A 122 8.87 -14.26 -3.58
N GLU A 123 9.58 -14.43 -2.46
CA GLU A 123 10.67 -13.54 -1.96
C GLU A 123 11.68 -13.12 -3.03
N ASN A 124 11.91 -13.91 -4.07
CA ASN A 124 12.81 -13.58 -5.19
C ASN A 124 12.38 -14.21 -6.50
N ILE A 125 11.10 -14.57 -6.63
CA ILE A 125 10.55 -15.18 -7.84
C ILE A 125 9.53 -14.24 -8.42
N ILE A 126 9.71 -13.89 -9.68
CA ILE A 126 8.71 -13.18 -10.47
C ILE A 126 8.03 -14.14 -11.46
N ALA A 127 6.77 -13.87 -11.75
CA ALA A 127 6.06 -14.46 -12.88
C ALA A 127 6.02 -13.46 -14.04
N THR A 128 6.16 -13.98 -15.27
CA THR A 128 5.92 -13.26 -16.53
C THR A 128 5.40 -14.26 -17.56
N ASN A 129 5.15 -13.85 -18.81
CA ASN A 129 4.80 -14.79 -19.88
C ASN A 129 6.00 -15.57 -20.42
N ARG A 130 5.77 -16.80 -20.87
CA ARG A 130 6.80 -17.61 -21.55
C ARG A 130 7.37 -16.86 -22.75
N HIS A 131 6.53 -16.28 -23.60
CA HIS A 131 7.03 -15.57 -24.80
C HIS A 131 7.85 -14.30 -24.48
N VAL A 132 7.63 -13.64 -23.33
CA VAL A 132 8.49 -12.55 -22.85
C VAL A 132 9.87 -13.11 -22.46
N ALA A 133 9.91 -14.21 -21.71
CA ALA A 133 11.16 -14.87 -21.33
C ALA A 133 11.94 -15.43 -22.54
N GLU A 134 11.24 -15.91 -23.57
CA GLU A 134 11.85 -16.46 -24.79
C GLU A 134 12.62 -15.42 -25.61
N LEU A 135 12.40 -14.12 -25.40
CA LEU A 135 13.17 -13.06 -26.03
C LEU A 135 14.63 -13.06 -25.57
N PHE A 136 14.91 -13.50 -24.33
CA PHE A 136 16.26 -13.51 -23.77
C PHE A 136 16.71 -14.88 -23.27
N CYS A 137 15.87 -15.90 -23.33
CA CYS A 137 16.18 -17.26 -22.91
C CYS A 137 15.72 -18.30 -23.93
N ILE A 138 16.30 -19.50 -23.84
CA ILE A 138 15.88 -20.72 -24.51
C ILE A 138 15.63 -21.81 -23.46
N ARG A 139 14.76 -22.77 -23.74
CA ARG A 139 14.52 -23.89 -22.83
C ARG A 139 15.81 -24.66 -22.57
N GLY A 140 16.07 -25.01 -21.30
CA GLY A 140 17.13 -25.97 -20.97
C GLY A 140 16.79 -27.31 -21.60
N GLY A 141 17.79 -28.15 -21.88
CA GLY A 141 17.58 -29.45 -22.55
C GLY A 141 16.47 -30.29 -21.92
N SER A 142 16.07 -31.38 -22.59
CA SER A 142 14.81 -32.14 -22.38
C SER A 142 14.43 -32.54 -20.94
N ASN A 143 15.34 -32.46 -19.96
CA ASN A 143 15.11 -32.81 -18.55
C ASN A 143 15.08 -31.60 -17.59
N ALA A 144 15.20 -30.36 -18.08
CA ALA A 144 15.20 -29.16 -17.25
C ALA A 144 13.85 -28.44 -17.30
N PHE A 145 13.29 -28.09 -16.13
CA PHE A 145 12.13 -27.20 -16.03
C PHE A 145 12.45 -25.75 -16.44
N GLY A 146 13.70 -25.33 -16.31
CA GLY A 146 14.16 -23.95 -16.52
C GLY A 146 14.75 -23.68 -17.90
N GLY A 147 15.23 -22.45 -18.09
CA GLY A 147 15.85 -21.95 -19.33
C GLY A 147 17.30 -21.51 -19.16
N VAL A 148 17.98 -21.32 -20.28
CA VAL A 148 19.33 -20.76 -20.39
C VAL A 148 19.26 -19.43 -21.13
N PHE A 149 19.99 -18.43 -20.65
CA PHE A 149 20.07 -17.14 -21.33
C PHE A 149 20.66 -17.28 -22.74
N ARG A 150 19.99 -16.64 -23.71
CA ARG A 150 20.49 -16.49 -25.07
C ARG A 150 21.79 -15.71 -25.05
N ARG A 151 22.60 -15.89 -26.08
CA ARG A 151 23.83 -15.11 -26.29
C ARG A 151 23.65 -14.16 -27.46
N ASN A 152 24.22 -12.96 -27.34
CA ASN A 152 24.31 -12.01 -28.44
C ASN A 152 25.34 -12.50 -29.49
N PHE A 153 25.49 -11.75 -30.58
CA PHE A 153 26.43 -12.08 -31.67
C PHE A 153 27.90 -12.14 -31.22
N MET A 154 28.25 -11.50 -30.10
CA MET A 154 29.58 -11.55 -29.47
C MET A 154 29.75 -12.73 -28.50
N GLY A 155 28.74 -13.58 -28.36
CA GLY A 155 28.76 -14.72 -27.44
C GLY A 155 28.52 -14.37 -25.98
N GLN A 156 28.17 -13.11 -25.64
CA GLN A 156 27.84 -12.70 -24.27
C GLN A 156 26.37 -13.03 -23.96
N PRO A 157 26.04 -13.47 -22.73
CA PRO A 157 24.65 -13.70 -22.35
C PRO A 157 23.84 -12.40 -22.42
N LEU A 158 22.60 -12.48 -22.90
CA LEU A 158 21.64 -11.38 -22.79
C LEU A 158 21.32 -11.18 -21.32
N LEU A 159 21.47 -9.94 -20.84
CA LEU A 159 21.17 -9.55 -19.47
C LEU A 159 19.76 -8.97 -19.40
N ALA A 160 18.96 -9.49 -18.49
CA ALA A 160 17.60 -9.00 -18.25
C ALA A 160 17.47 -8.45 -16.83
N THR A 161 16.76 -7.34 -16.69
CA THR A 161 16.43 -6.69 -15.41
C THR A 161 14.93 -6.55 -15.27
N ILE A 162 14.46 -6.35 -14.05
CA ILE A 162 13.11 -5.89 -13.77
C ILE A 162 13.18 -4.55 -13.02
N ASP A 163 12.53 -3.52 -13.55
CA ASP A 163 12.39 -2.20 -12.93
C ASP A 163 11.01 -2.04 -12.27
N PHE A 164 10.96 -1.93 -10.95
CA PHE A 164 9.70 -1.76 -10.22
C PHE A 164 9.23 -0.30 -10.10
N LYS A 165 10.01 0.69 -10.57
CA LYS A 165 9.78 2.12 -10.30
C LYS A 165 9.55 2.99 -11.53
N GLU A 166 9.49 2.40 -12.73
CA GLU A 166 9.17 3.14 -13.94
C GLU A 166 7.70 3.62 -13.98
N GLU A 167 7.42 4.76 -13.36
CA GLU A 167 6.11 5.37 -13.21
C GLU A 167 6.05 6.76 -13.89
N TYR A 168 4.84 7.34 -14.02
CA TYR A 168 4.69 8.61 -14.71
C TYR A 168 5.09 9.81 -13.84
N HIS A 169 5.96 10.69 -14.35
CA HIS A 169 6.50 11.89 -13.69
C HIS A 169 7.32 11.64 -12.42
N THR A 170 8.11 10.56 -12.40
CA THR A 170 9.26 10.49 -11.47
C THR A 170 10.21 11.63 -11.84
N SER A 171 10.41 12.62 -10.96
CA SER A 171 11.28 13.78 -11.23
C SER A 171 12.66 13.33 -11.74
N PRO A 172 13.28 14.01 -12.73
CA PRO A 172 14.59 13.62 -13.27
C PRO A 172 15.72 13.53 -12.22
N ALA A 173 15.54 14.17 -11.06
CA ALA A 173 16.47 14.13 -9.93
C ALA A 173 16.14 13.04 -8.88
N ALA A 174 15.02 12.32 -9.04
CA ALA A 174 14.50 11.30 -8.14
C ALA A 174 14.27 9.95 -8.84
N VAL A 175 14.97 9.71 -9.96
CA VAL A 175 15.04 8.39 -10.60
C VAL A 175 15.85 7.46 -9.69
N ASN A 176 15.24 6.99 -8.61
CA ASN A 176 15.70 5.78 -7.94
C ASN A 176 15.18 4.61 -8.79
N GLU A 177 15.83 4.36 -9.94
CA GLU A 177 15.72 3.10 -10.68
C GLU A 177 15.87 1.96 -9.66
N PHE A 178 14.81 1.19 -9.45
CA PHE A 178 14.87 -0.01 -8.62
C PHE A 178 14.88 -1.22 -9.54
N GLU A 179 16.03 -1.40 -10.17
CA GLU A 179 16.29 -2.48 -11.09
C GLU A 179 16.94 -3.67 -10.39
N LEU A 180 16.38 -4.86 -10.60
CA LEU A 180 16.97 -6.11 -10.15
C LEU A 180 17.27 -7.01 -11.34
N GLU A 181 18.49 -7.56 -11.38
CA GLU A 181 18.90 -8.51 -12.40
C GLU A 181 18.16 -9.84 -12.25
N ILE A 182 17.77 -10.43 -13.38
CA ILE A 182 17.21 -11.76 -13.46
C ILE A 182 18.36 -12.78 -13.45
N GLU A 183 18.54 -13.51 -12.35
CA GLU A 183 19.66 -14.45 -12.16
C GLU A 183 19.44 -15.78 -12.90
N LYS A 184 18.19 -16.25 -12.97
CA LYS A 184 17.89 -17.61 -13.42
C LYS A 184 16.46 -17.75 -13.92
N VAL A 185 16.29 -18.54 -14.98
CA VAL A 185 14.98 -19.02 -15.40
C VAL A 185 14.65 -20.31 -14.64
N VAL A 186 13.67 -20.24 -13.76
CA VAL A 186 13.23 -21.38 -12.92
C VAL A 186 12.29 -22.29 -13.69
N TYR A 187 11.38 -21.71 -14.46
CA TYR A 187 10.42 -22.43 -15.28
C TYR A 187 10.26 -21.79 -16.67
N LEU A 188 10.37 -22.60 -17.72
CA LEU A 188 10.08 -22.22 -19.10
C LEU A 188 9.48 -23.43 -19.85
N PRO A 189 8.17 -23.42 -20.16
CA PRO A 189 7.53 -24.51 -20.89
C PRO A 189 7.88 -24.48 -22.39
N ASP A 190 7.58 -25.58 -23.09
CA ASP A 190 7.58 -25.56 -24.56
C ASP A 190 6.50 -24.62 -25.09
N ALA A 191 6.73 -24.08 -26.28
CA ALA A 191 5.71 -23.37 -27.05
C ALA A 191 4.61 -24.35 -27.49
N SER A 192 3.58 -24.49 -26.66
CA SER A 192 2.38 -25.28 -26.94
C SER A 192 1.13 -24.50 -26.56
N ARG A 193 0.06 -24.65 -27.36
CA ARG A 193 -1.26 -24.09 -27.05
C ARG A 193 -1.93 -24.79 -25.86
N ASP A 194 -1.50 -26.00 -25.55
CA ASP A 194 -2.03 -26.80 -24.44
C ASP A 194 -1.34 -26.45 -23.11
N LEU A 195 -0.27 -25.66 -23.14
CA LEU A 195 0.47 -25.25 -21.95
C LEU A 195 0.19 -23.78 -21.62
N PRO A 196 0.07 -23.43 -20.33
CA PRO A 196 -0.07 -22.05 -19.92
C PRO A 196 1.15 -21.20 -20.31
N ASP A 197 0.90 -19.99 -20.79
CA ASP A 197 1.95 -19.07 -21.23
C ASP A 197 2.63 -18.35 -20.06
N ILE A 198 3.38 -19.10 -19.24
CA ILE A 198 4.02 -18.63 -18.00
C ILE A 198 5.51 -18.96 -18.01
N ALA A 199 6.33 -18.02 -17.55
CA ALA A 199 7.69 -18.25 -17.11
C ALA A 199 7.88 -17.79 -15.66
N LEU A 200 8.67 -18.54 -14.90
CA LEU A 200 9.07 -18.18 -13.53
C LEU A 200 10.54 -17.84 -13.53
N LEU A 201 10.89 -16.66 -13.02
CA LEU A 201 12.23 -16.12 -13.06
C LEU A 201 12.69 -15.78 -11.65
N LYS A 202 13.93 -16.13 -11.32
CA LYS A 202 14.57 -15.76 -10.08
C LYS A 202 15.34 -14.47 -10.29
N ILE A 203 15.13 -13.49 -9.41
CA ILE A 203 15.84 -12.20 -9.42
C ILE A 203 16.86 -12.11 -8.28
N LYS A 204 17.83 -11.21 -8.43
CA LYS A 204 18.79 -10.89 -7.36
C LYS A 204 18.03 -10.43 -6.12
N LYS A 205 18.40 -10.99 -4.96
CA LYS A 205 17.83 -10.55 -3.67
C LYS A 205 18.22 -9.11 -3.40
N SER A 206 17.27 -8.32 -2.91
CA SER A 206 17.52 -6.96 -2.45
C SER A 206 16.81 -6.72 -1.11
N PRO A 207 17.45 -6.01 -0.16
CA PRO A 207 16.79 -5.64 1.10
C PRO A 207 15.64 -4.64 0.90
N MET A 208 15.56 -3.99 -0.26
CA MET A 208 14.51 -3.03 -0.63
C MET A 208 13.40 -3.68 -1.49
N GLN A 209 13.42 -5.00 -1.63
CA GLN A 209 12.50 -5.70 -2.50
C GLN A 209 11.04 -5.65 -1.98
N PRO A 210 10.05 -5.42 -2.84
CA PRO A 210 8.64 -5.44 -2.47
C PRO A 210 8.18 -6.80 -1.93
N ALA A 211 7.13 -6.79 -1.12
CA ALA A 211 6.47 -8.03 -0.70
C ALA A 211 5.80 -8.74 -1.90
N PRO A 212 5.82 -10.08 -1.97
CA PRO A 212 5.13 -10.82 -3.02
C PRO A 212 3.62 -10.60 -3.01
N ILE A 213 3.02 -10.62 -4.20
CA ILE A 213 1.58 -10.45 -4.38
C ILE A 213 0.89 -11.79 -4.08
N PRO A 214 -0.10 -11.81 -3.17
CA PRO A 214 -0.82 -13.03 -2.88
C PRO A 214 -1.84 -13.39 -3.96
N PHE A 215 -2.15 -14.69 -4.05
CA PHE A 215 -3.17 -15.20 -4.97
C PHE A 215 -4.55 -15.29 -4.32
N LEU A 216 -5.59 -15.02 -5.09
CA LEU A 216 -6.97 -15.24 -4.66
C LEU A 216 -7.33 -16.73 -4.74
N LYS A 217 -7.86 -17.29 -3.64
CA LYS A 217 -8.29 -18.70 -3.56
C LYS A 217 -9.66 -18.99 -4.16
N GLU A 218 -10.51 -17.97 -4.28
CA GLU A 218 -11.90 -18.15 -4.69
C GLU A 218 -12.00 -18.42 -6.19
N LYS A 219 -13.02 -19.19 -6.59
CA LYS A 219 -13.30 -19.46 -8.00
C LYS A 219 -13.65 -18.14 -8.69
N LEU A 220 -13.03 -17.88 -9.84
CA LEU A 220 -13.33 -16.70 -10.65
C LEU A 220 -14.76 -16.77 -11.17
N SER A 221 -15.42 -15.62 -11.24
CA SER A 221 -16.78 -15.49 -11.77
C SER A 221 -16.83 -14.51 -12.93
N ASN A 222 -17.71 -14.77 -13.90
CA ASN A 222 -18.01 -13.80 -14.94
C ASN A 222 -18.52 -12.49 -14.31
N GLU A 223 -18.24 -11.36 -14.96
CA GLU A 223 -18.54 -10.00 -14.49
C GLU A 223 -17.80 -9.55 -13.23
N GLN A 224 -16.86 -10.36 -12.71
CA GLN A 224 -15.98 -9.93 -11.61
C GLN A 224 -15.10 -8.76 -12.06
N PHE A 225 -15.04 -7.70 -11.24
CA PHE A 225 -14.21 -6.53 -11.53
C PHE A 225 -12.74 -6.79 -11.25
N ILE A 226 -11.90 -6.34 -12.17
CA ILE A 226 -10.46 -6.58 -12.17
C ILE A 226 -9.69 -5.28 -12.43
N GLY A 227 -8.40 -5.30 -12.10
CA GLY A 227 -7.41 -4.35 -12.56
C GLY A 227 -6.28 -5.08 -13.28
N VAL A 228 -5.78 -4.51 -14.38
CA VAL A 228 -4.55 -4.97 -15.04
C VAL A 228 -3.45 -3.94 -14.78
N VAL A 229 -2.31 -4.40 -14.30
CA VAL A 229 -1.15 -3.54 -13.98
C VAL A 229 0.01 -3.92 -14.88
N GLY A 230 0.42 -2.99 -15.74
CA GLY A 230 1.37 -3.26 -16.83
C GLY A 230 2.01 -2.01 -17.41
N TYR A 231 2.81 -2.21 -18.47
CA TYR A 231 3.60 -1.17 -19.12
C TYR A 231 3.22 -1.04 -20.61
N PRO A 232 2.07 -0.42 -20.94
CA PRO A 232 1.65 -0.23 -22.31
C PRO A 232 2.67 0.59 -23.11
N LEU A 233 3.14 0.01 -24.20
CA LEU A 233 3.94 0.59 -25.25
C LEU A 233 3.02 1.16 -26.33
N GLN A 234 3.53 2.16 -27.02
CA GLN A 234 2.87 2.71 -28.20
C GLN A 234 2.78 1.62 -29.26
N ASP A 235 1.66 1.52 -29.96
CA ASP A 235 1.47 0.58 -31.08
C ASP A 235 2.20 1.08 -32.33
N PRO A 236 3.35 0.50 -32.71
CA PRO A 236 4.10 0.96 -33.87
C PRO A 236 3.45 0.52 -35.19
N ARG A 237 2.49 -0.41 -35.14
CA ARG A 237 1.83 -1.00 -36.31
C ARG A 237 0.53 -0.28 -36.68
N GLY A 238 0.02 0.57 -35.80
CA GLY A 238 -1.24 1.31 -36.00
C GLY A 238 -2.45 0.38 -36.14
N VAL A 239 -2.44 -0.77 -35.47
CA VAL A 239 -3.59 -1.68 -35.38
C VAL A 239 -4.72 -1.02 -34.59
N VAL A 240 -4.36 -0.26 -33.55
CA VAL A 240 -5.30 0.64 -32.88
C VAL A 240 -5.21 2.02 -33.53
N ASP A 241 -6.36 2.59 -33.89
CA ASP A 241 -6.45 3.96 -34.40
C ASP A 241 -5.80 4.96 -33.41
N ARG A 242 -5.02 5.92 -33.93
CA ARG A 242 -4.21 6.82 -33.10
C ARG A 242 -5.05 7.70 -32.17
N GLU A 243 -6.24 8.11 -32.59
CA GLU A 243 -7.15 8.88 -31.74
C GLU A 243 -7.76 8.00 -30.64
N MET A 244 -8.04 6.74 -30.95
CA MET A 244 -8.46 5.74 -29.96
C MET A 244 -7.34 5.43 -28.94
N GLU A 245 -6.11 5.24 -29.42
CA GLU A 245 -4.92 5.00 -28.58
C GLU A 245 -4.70 6.18 -27.61
N LYS A 246 -4.67 7.39 -28.14
CA LYS A 246 -4.50 8.62 -27.35
C LYS A 246 -5.64 8.83 -26.34
N ARG A 247 -6.87 8.50 -26.71
CA ARG A 247 -8.03 8.60 -25.81
C ARG A 247 -7.91 7.69 -24.59
N ILE A 248 -7.47 6.46 -24.80
CA ILE A 248 -7.46 5.41 -23.77
C ILE A 248 -6.18 5.46 -22.95
N PHE A 249 -5.04 5.60 -23.60
CA PHE A 249 -3.72 5.53 -22.98
C PHE A 249 -3.11 6.93 -22.76
N GLY A 250 -3.52 7.95 -23.51
CA GLY A 250 -2.86 9.26 -23.50
C GLY A 250 -1.63 9.28 -24.40
N ASP A 251 -0.75 10.27 -24.20
CA ASP A 251 0.43 10.50 -25.05
C ASP A 251 1.74 9.91 -24.49
N VAL A 252 1.69 9.19 -23.36
CA VAL A 252 2.90 8.75 -22.64
C VAL A 252 2.89 7.24 -22.48
N PHE A 253 3.88 6.55 -23.03
CA PHE A 253 3.95 5.09 -23.06
C PHE A 253 5.19 4.58 -22.32
N GLY A 254 5.22 3.28 -22.06
CA GLY A 254 6.34 2.60 -21.40
C GLY A 254 6.40 2.78 -19.88
N VAL A 255 5.47 3.53 -19.29
CA VAL A 255 5.36 3.73 -17.83
C VAL A 255 4.29 2.81 -17.24
N LYS A 256 4.40 2.52 -15.94
CA LYS A 256 3.44 1.67 -15.22
C LYS A 256 2.04 2.29 -15.24
N ARG A 257 1.04 1.47 -15.59
CA ARG A 257 -0.36 1.85 -15.69
C ARG A 257 -1.28 0.90 -14.96
N TYR A 258 -2.46 1.40 -14.62
CA TYR A 258 -3.59 0.63 -14.10
C TYR A 258 -4.75 0.69 -15.09
N ALA A 259 -5.20 -0.47 -15.59
CA ALA A 259 -6.34 -0.60 -16.48
C ALA A 259 -7.49 -1.34 -15.76
N PRO A 260 -8.58 -0.65 -15.34
CA PRO A 260 -9.75 -1.32 -14.79
C PRO A 260 -10.47 -2.13 -15.89
N GLY A 261 -11.12 -3.22 -15.50
CA GLY A 261 -11.98 -4.02 -16.38
C GLY A 261 -12.85 -5.02 -15.61
N LYS A 262 -13.41 -5.98 -16.33
CA LYS A 262 -14.15 -7.12 -15.79
C LYS A 262 -13.81 -8.42 -16.50
N ILE A 263 -14.06 -9.53 -15.85
CA ILE A 263 -14.02 -10.87 -16.44
C ILE A 263 -15.21 -11.04 -17.38
N LEU A 264 -14.95 -11.46 -18.61
CA LEU A 264 -15.98 -11.76 -19.61
C LEU A 264 -16.42 -13.22 -19.53
N ASP A 265 -15.46 -14.13 -19.43
CA ASP A 265 -15.73 -15.57 -19.35
C ASP A 265 -14.61 -16.34 -18.65
N VAL A 266 -14.97 -17.43 -17.97
CA VAL A 266 -14.04 -18.36 -17.29
C VAL A 266 -14.34 -19.79 -17.73
N PRO A 267 -13.78 -20.25 -18.86
CA PRO A 267 -14.02 -21.62 -19.32
C PRO A 267 -13.48 -22.65 -18.32
N ASP A 268 -14.30 -23.60 -17.87
CA ASP A 268 -13.92 -24.55 -16.81
C ASP A 268 -12.72 -25.45 -17.19
N ASN A 269 -12.60 -25.85 -18.48
CA ASN A 269 -11.58 -26.79 -18.97
C ASN A 269 -10.40 -26.12 -19.69
N HIS A 270 -10.17 -24.82 -19.48
CA HIS A 270 -9.05 -24.11 -20.06
C HIS A 270 -8.19 -23.46 -18.98
N TRP A 271 -6.89 -23.33 -19.23
CA TRP A 271 -5.94 -22.69 -18.32
C TRP A 271 -6.05 -21.14 -18.31
N TYR A 272 -6.90 -20.56 -19.17
CA TYR A 272 -7.10 -19.12 -19.32
C TYR A 272 -8.52 -18.67 -18.99
N PHE A 273 -8.69 -17.37 -18.80
CA PHE A 273 -9.97 -16.66 -18.73
C PHE A 273 -9.92 -15.38 -19.57
N LEU A 274 -11.09 -14.81 -19.86
CA LEU A 274 -11.26 -13.62 -20.72
C LEU A 274 -11.58 -12.39 -19.87
N HIS A 275 -11.08 -11.23 -20.27
CA HIS A 275 -11.37 -9.94 -19.64
C HIS A 275 -11.45 -8.78 -20.63
N ASP A 276 -11.99 -7.64 -20.19
CA ASP A 276 -12.21 -6.46 -21.05
C ASP A 276 -11.32 -5.23 -20.77
N ALA A 277 -10.40 -5.32 -19.79
CA ALA A 277 -9.44 -4.24 -19.51
C ALA A 277 -8.61 -3.89 -20.75
N SER A 278 -8.38 -2.60 -21.00
CA SER A 278 -7.63 -2.10 -22.16
C SER A 278 -6.14 -2.42 -22.07
N THR A 279 -5.57 -3.09 -23.07
CA THR A 279 -4.13 -3.39 -23.15
C THR A 279 -3.56 -3.03 -24.53
N LEU A 280 -2.24 -2.88 -24.59
CA LEU A 280 -1.41 -2.66 -25.77
C LEU A 280 -0.10 -3.45 -25.64
N GLY A 281 0.78 -3.28 -26.64
CA GLY A 281 2.21 -3.57 -26.59
C GLY A 281 2.79 -3.55 -25.18
N GLY A 282 3.55 -4.57 -24.78
CA GLY A 282 4.26 -4.56 -23.50
C GLY A 282 3.39 -4.83 -22.27
N ASN A 283 2.08 -5.10 -22.42
CA ASN A 283 1.28 -5.63 -21.32
C ASN A 283 1.42 -7.15 -21.14
N SER A 284 2.12 -7.86 -22.02
CA SER A 284 2.46 -9.27 -21.78
C SER A 284 3.14 -9.44 -20.43
N GLY A 285 2.58 -10.32 -19.59
CA GLY A 285 3.07 -10.63 -18.27
C GLY A 285 2.47 -9.74 -17.17
N SER A 286 1.51 -8.86 -17.53
CA SER A 286 0.89 -7.94 -16.59
C SER A 286 0.07 -8.67 -15.54
N LEU A 287 0.14 -8.16 -14.31
CA LEU A 287 -0.68 -8.64 -13.21
C LEU A 287 -2.15 -8.40 -13.53
N VAL A 288 -2.97 -9.44 -13.43
CA VAL A 288 -4.42 -9.30 -13.35
C VAL A 288 -4.84 -9.53 -11.91
N GLN A 289 -5.38 -8.49 -11.28
CA GLN A 289 -5.77 -8.50 -9.87
C GLN A 289 -7.27 -8.34 -9.70
N ASP A 290 -7.83 -8.99 -8.68
CA ASP A 290 -9.20 -8.77 -8.23
C ASP A 290 -9.32 -7.37 -7.62
N MET A 291 -10.32 -6.59 -8.06
CA MET A 291 -10.43 -5.20 -7.63
C MET A 291 -10.78 -5.06 -6.14
N GLU A 292 -11.46 -6.05 -5.56
CA GLU A 292 -11.90 -5.97 -4.15
C GLU A 292 -10.77 -6.29 -3.18
N SER A 293 -10.01 -7.35 -3.47
CA SER A 293 -8.96 -7.87 -2.58
C SER A 293 -7.55 -7.40 -2.92
N GLY A 294 -7.30 -6.92 -4.14
CA GLY A 294 -5.94 -6.63 -4.64
C GLY A 294 -5.08 -7.88 -4.88
N CYS A 295 -5.63 -9.07 -4.66
CA CYS A 295 -4.94 -10.34 -4.89
C CYS A 295 -4.80 -10.63 -6.39
N ALA A 296 -3.72 -11.30 -6.77
CA ALA A 296 -3.54 -11.82 -8.11
C ALA A 296 -4.58 -12.89 -8.42
N ILE A 297 -5.23 -12.76 -9.57
CA ILE A 297 -6.14 -13.76 -10.15
C ILE A 297 -5.62 -14.34 -11.45
N GLY A 298 -4.60 -13.72 -12.06
CA GLY A 298 -4.00 -14.20 -13.28
C GLY A 298 -2.90 -13.31 -13.85
N ILE A 299 -2.45 -13.67 -15.04
CA ILE A 299 -1.43 -12.95 -15.80
C ILE A 299 -1.89 -12.74 -17.24
N HIS A 300 -1.92 -11.50 -17.69
CA HIS A 300 -2.32 -11.14 -19.06
C HIS A 300 -1.29 -11.66 -20.06
N PHE A 301 -1.73 -12.22 -21.20
CA PHE A 301 -0.81 -12.76 -22.21
C PHE A 301 -1.18 -12.47 -23.67
N ALA A 302 -2.45 -12.17 -23.98
CA ALA A 302 -2.87 -11.91 -25.37
C ALA A 302 -4.17 -11.11 -25.43
N GLY A 303 -4.49 -10.61 -26.63
CA GLY A 303 -5.75 -9.96 -26.96
C GLY A 303 -6.29 -10.36 -28.32
N SER A 304 -7.58 -10.10 -28.51
CA SER A 304 -8.27 -9.99 -29.80
C SER A 304 -8.95 -8.63 -29.84
N LEU A 305 -8.56 -7.79 -30.80
CA LEU A 305 -9.05 -6.42 -30.93
C LEU A 305 -10.58 -6.41 -30.94
N LEU A 306 -11.20 -5.56 -30.11
CA LEU A 306 -12.65 -5.41 -29.98
C LEU A 306 -13.44 -6.65 -29.52
N GLU A 307 -12.78 -7.76 -29.16
CA GLU A 307 -13.43 -8.99 -28.70
C GLU A 307 -13.16 -9.27 -27.22
N ALA A 308 -11.93 -9.63 -26.88
CA ALA A 308 -11.54 -10.04 -25.53
C ALA A 308 -10.02 -10.01 -25.33
N ASN A 309 -9.60 -9.89 -24.08
CA ASN A 309 -8.22 -10.07 -23.64
C ASN A 309 -8.14 -11.36 -22.83
N PHE A 310 -6.98 -12.00 -22.87
CA PHE A 310 -6.78 -13.33 -22.30
C PHE A 310 -5.73 -13.26 -21.19
N ALA A 311 -6.04 -13.96 -20.11
CA ALA A 311 -5.15 -14.10 -18.97
C ALA A 311 -5.07 -15.56 -18.53
N VAL A 312 -3.87 -16.01 -18.16
CA VAL A 312 -3.70 -17.32 -17.52
C VAL A 312 -4.25 -17.25 -16.10
N LYS A 313 -4.96 -18.28 -15.65
CA LYS A 313 -5.55 -18.37 -14.30
C LYS A 313 -4.46 -18.42 -13.23
N GLY A 314 -4.68 -17.76 -12.10
CA GLY A 314 -3.78 -17.76 -10.96
C GLY A 314 -3.48 -19.16 -10.40
N GLN A 315 -4.47 -20.07 -10.46
CA GLN A 315 -4.28 -21.46 -10.03
C GLN A 315 -3.19 -22.19 -10.84
N GLU A 316 -3.08 -21.92 -12.14
CA GLU A 316 -2.03 -22.53 -12.98
C GLU A 316 -0.64 -22.08 -12.53
N ILE A 317 -0.50 -20.81 -12.13
CA ILE A 317 0.76 -20.27 -11.60
C ILE A 317 1.12 -20.97 -10.29
N LEU A 318 0.14 -21.18 -9.40
CA LEU A 318 0.34 -21.90 -8.13
C LEU A 318 0.73 -23.37 -8.36
N ASP A 319 0.07 -24.05 -9.30
CA ASP A 319 0.33 -25.45 -9.61
C ASP A 319 1.72 -25.63 -10.25
N ILE A 320 2.08 -24.75 -11.19
CA ILE A 320 3.41 -24.72 -11.81
C ILE A 320 4.49 -24.48 -10.76
N SER A 321 4.29 -23.49 -9.90
CA SER A 321 5.24 -23.14 -8.85
C SER A 321 5.44 -24.28 -7.85
N THR A 322 4.37 -25.01 -7.51
CA THR A 322 4.44 -26.23 -6.70
C THR A 322 5.25 -27.32 -7.41
N LYS A 323 5.02 -27.54 -8.72
CA LYS A 323 5.75 -28.54 -9.53
C LYS A 323 7.26 -28.26 -9.59
N VAL A 324 7.68 -26.98 -9.56
CA VAL A 324 9.10 -26.60 -9.54
C VAL A 324 9.69 -26.44 -8.13
N GLY A 325 8.95 -26.85 -7.10
CA GLY A 325 9.45 -26.91 -5.72
C GLY A 325 9.42 -25.59 -4.95
N LEU A 326 8.60 -24.62 -5.34
CA LEU A 326 8.39 -23.37 -4.60
C LEU A 326 7.32 -23.57 -3.52
N SER A 327 7.69 -23.40 -2.25
CA SER A 327 6.85 -23.73 -1.09
C SER A 327 6.28 -22.53 -0.32
N SER A 328 6.58 -21.29 -0.74
CA SER A 328 6.32 -20.05 0.01
C SER A 328 5.35 -19.06 -0.65
N MET A 329 4.43 -19.52 -1.50
CA MET A 329 3.42 -18.64 -2.09
C MET A 329 2.21 -18.47 -1.18
N PHE A 330 1.83 -17.21 -0.96
CA PHE A 330 0.67 -16.87 -0.13
C PHE A 330 -0.61 -16.88 -0.97
N SER A 331 -1.65 -17.53 -0.45
CA SER A 331 -2.97 -17.54 -1.06
C SER A 331 -4.03 -17.20 -0.01
N PHE A 332 -4.90 -16.24 -0.32
CA PHE A 332 -5.88 -15.68 0.61
C PHE A 332 -7.31 -15.84 0.07
N THR A 333 -8.28 -15.92 0.98
CA THR A 333 -9.70 -15.70 0.67
C THR A 333 -10.00 -14.19 0.70
N LYS A 334 -11.09 -13.71 0.08
CA LYS A 334 -11.45 -12.27 0.13
C LYS A 334 -11.55 -11.76 1.57
N LYS A 335 -12.12 -12.60 2.45
CA LYS A 335 -12.24 -12.34 3.89
C LYS A 335 -10.90 -12.23 4.62
N GLN A 336 -9.83 -12.83 4.11
CA GLN A 336 -8.46 -12.68 4.63
C GLN A 336 -7.75 -11.45 4.04
N ALA A 337 -8.01 -11.10 2.78
CA ALA A 337 -7.48 -9.91 2.12
C ALA A 337 -8.04 -8.60 2.72
N ASP A 338 -9.34 -8.56 3.02
CA ASP A 338 -10.00 -7.45 3.74
C ASP A 338 -9.30 -7.12 5.07
N SER A 339 -8.68 -8.13 5.68
CA SER A 339 -8.09 -8.04 7.01
C SER A 339 -6.66 -7.47 7.01
N VAL A 340 -6.06 -7.27 5.83
CA VAL A 340 -4.76 -6.62 5.58
C VAL A 340 -4.96 -5.15 5.14
N ALA A 341 -6.21 -4.74 4.90
CA ALA A 341 -6.58 -3.40 4.49
C ALA A 341 -6.45 -2.35 5.59
N VAL A 342 -5.84 -1.21 5.24
CA VAL A 342 -6.09 0.06 5.92
C VAL A 342 -7.55 0.44 5.59
N GLU A 343 -8.47 0.14 6.50
CA GLU A 343 -9.91 0.38 6.29
C GLU A 343 -10.24 1.88 6.20
N PRO A 344 -11.12 2.29 5.25
CA PRO A 344 -11.67 3.65 5.19
C PRO A 344 -12.49 4.01 6.44
N ASP A 345 -12.42 5.29 6.84
CA ASP A 345 -12.96 5.85 8.08
C ASP A 345 -14.50 6.07 8.05
N PHE A 346 -15.28 5.02 7.77
CA PHE A 346 -16.75 5.05 7.79
C PHE A 346 -17.36 3.83 8.49
N ALA A 347 -17.01 3.61 9.75
CA ALA A 347 -17.82 2.76 10.62
C ALA A 347 -19.00 3.58 11.17
N GLN A 348 -20.23 3.08 11.01
CA GLN A 348 -21.43 3.68 11.59
C GLN A 348 -21.29 3.78 13.12
N GLU A 349 -21.56 4.97 13.66
CA GLU A 349 -21.62 5.24 15.10
C GLU A 349 -22.74 4.37 15.72
N LYS A 350 -22.37 3.27 16.39
CA LYS A 350 -23.30 2.51 17.23
C LYS A 350 -23.60 3.32 18.51
N PRO A 351 -24.84 3.29 19.04
CA PRO A 351 -25.16 3.88 20.33
C PRO A 351 -24.28 3.27 21.43
N PHE A 352 -23.60 4.13 22.20
CA PHE A 352 -22.61 3.70 23.20
C PHE A 352 -23.16 3.84 24.61
N THR A 353 -23.01 2.78 25.41
CA THR A 353 -23.11 2.85 26.86
C THR A 353 -21.83 3.49 27.40
N ILE A 354 -21.95 4.50 28.27
CA ILE A 354 -20.81 5.18 28.90
C ILE A 354 -20.03 4.14 29.74
N PRO A 355 -18.77 3.82 29.40
CA PRO A 355 -17.98 2.85 30.15
C PRO A 355 -17.61 3.42 31.51
N ASP A 356 -17.53 2.53 32.50
CA ASP A 356 -16.79 2.84 33.72
C ASP A 356 -15.28 2.72 33.44
N TYR A 357 -14.57 3.85 33.53
CA TYR A 357 -13.11 3.91 33.33
C TYR A 357 -12.32 3.76 34.64
N ASN A 358 -12.98 3.65 35.80
CA ASN A 358 -12.28 3.54 37.09
C ASN A 358 -11.47 2.25 37.22
N ASN A 359 -11.83 1.22 36.46
CA ASN A 359 -11.09 -0.05 36.41
C ASN A 359 -9.88 -0.04 35.46
N ARG A 360 -9.63 1.07 34.74
CA ARG A 360 -8.49 1.18 33.82
C ARG A 360 -7.21 1.47 34.59
N LYS A 361 -6.31 0.49 34.62
CA LYS A 361 -5.01 0.61 35.28
C LYS A 361 -4.05 1.55 34.53
N GLY A 362 -4.24 1.69 33.21
CA GLY A 362 -3.34 2.46 32.37
C GLY A 362 -2.11 1.68 31.95
N PHE A 363 -1.08 2.42 31.56
CA PHE A 363 0.27 1.92 31.35
C PHE A 363 0.87 1.45 32.69
N SER A 364 1.38 0.23 32.70
CA SER A 364 2.11 -0.38 33.82
C SER A 364 3.60 -0.05 33.71
N ILE A 365 4.11 0.69 34.70
CA ILE A 365 5.54 1.01 34.82
C ILE A 365 6.40 -0.20 35.17
N ARG A 366 5.76 -1.29 35.59
CA ARG A 366 6.39 -2.55 36.02
C ARG A 366 6.31 -3.63 34.94
N PHE A 367 5.92 -3.26 33.72
CA PHE A 367 5.58 -4.22 32.69
C PHE A 367 6.76 -5.06 32.19
N LEU A 368 7.97 -4.49 32.22
CA LEU A 368 9.21 -5.16 31.82
C LEU A 368 9.99 -5.75 33.00
N GLU A 369 9.43 -5.75 34.22
CA GLU A 369 10.10 -6.37 35.36
C GLU A 369 10.38 -7.86 35.07
N ASN A 370 11.61 -8.27 35.38
CA ASN A 370 12.12 -9.63 35.27
C ASN A 370 12.72 -10.09 36.62
N ASP A 371 13.05 -11.38 36.73
CA ASP A 371 13.55 -12.00 37.96
C ASP A 371 14.96 -11.54 38.36
N GLN A 372 15.65 -10.74 37.54
CA GLN A 372 17.02 -10.27 37.76
C GLN A 372 17.08 -8.94 38.55
N GLY A 373 15.95 -8.29 38.81
CA GLY A 373 15.87 -7.03 39.56
C GLY A 373 15.16 -5.93 38.76
N ILE A 374 14.21 -5.26 39.42
CA ILE A 374 13.18 -4.40 38.81
C ILE A 374 13.75 -3.28 37.92
N GLU A 375 13.59 -3.42 36.61
CA GLU A 375 13.70 -2.31 35.65
C GLU A 375 12.31 -1.71 35.41
N THR A 376 11.96 -0.69 36.21
CA THR A 376 10.73 0.07 35.96
C THR A 376 10.92 1.00 34.77
N VAL A 377 9.92 1.06 33.89
CA VAL A 377 9.83 2.07 32.83
C VAL A 377 8.80 3.12 33.25
N PRO A 378 9.20 4.31 33.73
CA PRO A 378 8.25 5.32 34.17
C PRO A 378 7.53 5.97 32.97
N LEU A 379 6.34 6.52 33.22
CA LEU A 379 5.70 7.45 32.28
C LEU A 379 6.60 8.67 32.04
N PRO A 380 6.61 9.24 30.80
CA PRO A 380 7.38 10.44 30.51
C PRO A 380 7.01 11.61 31.43
N LYS A 381 8.01 12.29 31.98
CA LYS A 381 7.83 13.50 32.78
C LYS A 381 7.80 14.73 31.87
N ILE A 382 6.67 15.42 31.82
CA ILE A 382 6.54 16.66 31.04
C ILE A 382 7.17 17.83 31.82
N LYS A 383 8.08 18.58 31.17
CA LYS A 383 8.79 19.71 31.79
C LYS A 383 7.85 20.92 31.97
N HIS A 384 7.08 21.26 30.95
CA HIS A 384 6.11 22.38 30.98
C HIS A 384 4.72 21.91 31.41
N ARG A 385 4.48 21.82 32.73
CA ARG A 385 3.24 21.22 33.28
C ARG A 385 1.97 22.05 33.11
N ALA A 386 2.08 23.33 32.74
CA ALA A 386 0.94 24.25 32.68
C ALA A 386 -0.07 23.89 31.58
N ASP A 387 0.40 23.30 30.48
CA ASP A 387 -0.44 22.94 29.34
C ASP A 387 -1.03 21.51 29.44
N ILE A 388 -0.75 20.78 30.52
CA ILE A 388 -1.34 19.45 30.71
C ILE A 388 -2.79 19.61 31.14
N LEU A 389 -3.72 19.02 30.40
CA LEU A 389 -5.13 19.01 30.77
C LEU A 389 -5.32 18.25 32.09
N LYS A 390 -5.92 18.94 33.08
CA LYS A 390 -6.31 18.34 34.35
C LYS A 390 -7.81 18.07 34.36
N PHE A 391 -8.23 16.97 34.98
CA PHE A 391 -9.62 16.53 35.00
C PHE A 391 -9.97 15.75 36.28
N GLY A 392 -11.25 15.40 36.40
CA GLY A 392 -11.81 14.73 37.57
C GLY A 392 -11.97 15.63 38.80
N PRO A 393 -12.35 15.07 39.95
CA PRO A 393 -12.60 15.85 41.17
C PRO A 393 -11.38 16.69 41.57
N ASN A 394 -11.59 17.99 41.73
CA ASN A 394 -10.55 18.97 42.07
C ASN A 394 -9.37 19.03 41.08
N ASN A 395 -9.55 18.62 39.81
CA ASN A 395 -8.50 18.66 38.79
C ASN A 395 -7.23 17.91 39.21
N LYS A 396 -7.37 16.79 39.93
CA LYS A 396 -6.23 16.01 40.44
C LYS A 396 -5.62 15.05 39.41
N ASN A 397 -6.37 14.66 38.38
CA ASN A 397 -5.88 13.75 37.34
C ASN A 397 -5.29 14.54 36.18
N SER A 398 -4.22 14.03 35.59
CA SER A 398 -3.55 14.63 34.42
C SER A 398 -3.19 13.60 33.33
N ILE A 399 -3.51 12.33 33.58
CA ILE A 399 -3.24 11.20 32.69
C ILE A 399 -4.54 10.41 32.53
N LEU A 400 -5.00 10.25 31.30
CA LEU A 400 -6.10 9.38 30.95
C LEU A 400 -5.60 7.94 30.94
N LYS A 401 -6.14 7.12 31.84
CA LYS A 401 -5.81 5.69 31.93
C LYS A 401 -6.79 4.90 31.07
N TYR A 402 -6.27 4.05 30.20
CA TYR A 402 -7.01 3.11 29.38
C TYR A 402 -6.53 1.68 29.67
N ALA A 403 -7.15 0.68 29.06
CA ALA A 403 -6.64 -0.69 29.14
C ALA A 403 -5.28 -0.79 28.42
N HIS A 404 -4.22 -1.08 29.19
CA HIS A 404 -2.83 -1.27 28.73
C HIS A 404 -2.08 -0.01 28.25
N PHE A 405 -2.74 1.14 28.13
CA PHE A 405 -2.08 2.38 27.72
C PHE A 405 -2.56 3.62 28.49
N SER A 406 -1.83 4.71 28.37
CA SER A 406 -2.13 5.98 29.03
C SER A 406 -1.76 7.18 28.18
N VAL A 407 -2.59 8.22 28.23
CA VAL A 407 -2.47 9.40 27.39
C VAL A 407 -2.39 10.66 28.24
N ALA A 408 -1.46 11.56 27.92
CA ALA A 408 -1.43 12.93 28.43
C ALA A 408 -1.93 13.89 27.35
N ILE A 409 -2.84 14.80 27.66
CA ILE A 409 -3.46 15.73 26.70
C ILE A 409 -2.91 17.14 26.89
N SER A 410 -2.60 17.82 25.79
CA SER A 410 -2.34 19.26 25.77
C SER A 410 -3.67 20.00 25.79
N LYS A 411 -3.88 20.82 26.82
CA LYS A 411 -5.08 21.63 27.00
C LYS A 411 -5.24 22.63 25.86
N SER A 412 -4.17 23.35 25.51
CA SER A 412 -4.21 24.36 24.44
C SER A 412 -4.33 23.76 23.04
N ARG A 413 -3.74 22.59 22.81
CA ARG A 413 -3.72 21.95 21.47
C ARG A 413 -4.86 20.97 21.25
N ARG A 414 -5.54 20.51 22.30
CA ARG A 414 -6.68 19.55 22.26
C ARG A 414 -6.32 18.18 21.66
N ILE A 415 -5.03 17.84 21.70
CA ILE A 415 -4.44 16.59 21.18
C ILE A 415 -3.46 16.03 22.21
N CYS A 416 -3.02 14.78 22.06
CA CYS A 416 -2.07 14.21 23.01
C CYS A 416 -0.70 14.90 22.98
N ILE A 417 -0.08 15.03 24.15
CA ILE A 417 1.35 15.31 24.31
C ILE A 417 2.14 14.01 24.06
N TYR A 418 1.66 12.91 24.65
CA TYR A 418 2.15 11.58 24.38
C TYR A 418 1.08 10.52 24.69
N SER A 419 1.25 9.34 24.11
CA SER A 419 0.67 8.08 24.55
C SER A 419 1.78 7.09 24.95
N ALA A 420 1.51 6.25 25.94
CA ALA A 420 2.40 5.19 26.42
C ALA A 420 1.61 3.88 26.50
N VAL A 421 2.05 2.83 25.80
CA VAL A 421 1.37 1.52 25.75
C VAL A 421 2.31 0.38 26.13
N ASN A 422 1.77 -0.60 26.86
CA ASN A 422 2.39 -1.89 27.06
C ASN A 422 1.86 -2.87 26.02
N ILE A 423 2.76 -3.64 25.39
CA ILE A 423 2.43 -4.66 24.39
C ILE A 423 2.95 -6.00 24.90
N ASP A 424 2.02 -6.94 25.12
CA ASP A 424 2.35 -8.34 25.42
C ASP A 424 2.16 -9.17 24.16
N GLY A 425 3.26 -9.46 23.46
CA GLY A 425 3.19 -10.25 22.22
C GLY A 425 2.78 -11.70 22.45
N MET A 426 2.99 -12.24 23.65
CA MET A 426 2.60 -13.62 24.00
C MET A 426 1.09 -13.75 24.20
N GLN A 427 0.43 -12.73 24.75
CA GLN A 427 -1.00 -12.73 25.05
C GLN A 427 -1.84 -12.00 24.00
N TYR A 428 -1.28 -11.69 22.83
CA TYR A 428 -1.95 -10.98 21.76
C TYR A 428 -3.25 -11.66 21.30
N LYS A 429 -4.27 -10.86 21.04
CA LYS A 429 -5.58 -11.29 20.51
C LYS A 429 -5.96 -10.39 19.34
N ARG A 430 -6.41 -11.01 18.25
CA ARG A 430 -6.94 -10.26 17.10
C ARG A 430 -8.38 -9.83 17.37
N ILE A 431 -8.62 -8.53 17.39
CA ILE A 431 -9.92 -7.91 17.69
C ILE A 431 -10.39 -7.05 16.52
N LYS A 432 -11.69 -7.05 16.24
CA LYS A 432 -12.31 -6.18 15.22
C LYS A 432 -12.36 -4.73 15.68
N ARG A 433 -12.13 -3.80 14.75
CA ARG A 433 -12.19 -2.36 15.00
C ARG A 433 -13.61 -1.91 15.40
N THR A 434 -13.66 -0.92 16.27
CA THR A 434 -14.88 -0.18 16.63
C THR A 434 -14.76 1.30 16.20
N GLY A 435 -15.86 2.05 16.26
CA GLY A 435 -15.89 3.46 15.84
C GLY A 435 -15.17 4.40 16.81
N TRP A 436 -14.77 5.57 16.30
CA TRP A 436 -14.21 6.67 17.09
C TRP A 436 -15.22 7.22 18.09
N ARG A 437 -14.73 7.67 19.26
CA ARG A 437 -15.59 8.25 20.31
C ARG A 437 -14.87 9.32 21.13
N PHE A 438 -15.66 10.20 21.75
CA PHE A 438 -15.17 11.12 22.77
C PHE A 438 -14.86 10.36 24.06
N ASP A 439 -13.87 10.86 24.82
CA ASP A 439 -13.66 10.45 26.20
C ASP A 439 -14.56 11.28 27.13
N PRO A 440 -15.50 10.67 27.85
CA PRO A 440 -16.45 11.40 28.69
C PRO A 440 -15.83 11.97 29.97
N ARG A 441 -14.57 11.64 30.30
CA ARG A 441 -13.87 12.14 31.51
C ARG A 441 -13.36 13.56 31.33
N ILE A 442 -13.27 14.06 30.09
CA ILE A 442 -12.85 15.43 29.79
C ILE A 442 -13.89 16.12 28.91
N PRO A 443 -14.07 17.44 29.04
CA PRO A 443 -14.98 18.20 28.18
C PRO A 443 -14.66 18.04 26.68
N GLU A 444 -15.69 18.04 25.83
CA GLU A 444 -15.53 17.93 24.37
C GLU A 444 -14.72 19.11 23.78
N GLU A 445 -14.73 20.28 24.41
CA GLU A 445 -13.93 21.44 23.99
C GLU A 445 -12.40 21.18 24.02
N TYR A 446 -11.94 20.16 24.75
CA TYR A 446 -10.54 19.74 24.79
C TYR A 446 -10.25 18.53 23.89
N GLN A 447 -11.19 18.17 23.01
CA GLN A 447 -11.10 17.05 22.10
C GLN A 447 -11.42 17.53 20.68
N ILE A 448 -10.88 16.84 19.68
CA ILE A 448 -11.15 17.15 18.28
C ILE A 448 -11.77 15.91 17.65
N MET A 449 -12.99 16.05 17.15
CA MET A 449 -13.70 14.93 16.52
C MET A 449 -13.83 15.12 15.02
N LYS A 450 -14.29 16.28 14.55
CA LYS A 450 -14.68 16.48 13.13
C LYS A 450 -14.04 17.71 12.48
N GLU A 451 -13.48 18.62 13.28
CA GLU A 451 -13.06 19.95 12.83
C GLU A 451 -12.01 19.86 11.73
N CYS A 452 -10.87 19.22 12.03
CA CYS A 452 -9.77 19.03 11.08
C CYS A 452 -9.70 17.60 10.49
N TYR A 453 -10.60 16.69 10.89
CA TYR A 453 -10.57 15.29 10.45
C TYR A 453 -11.58 14.99 9.33
N GLY A 454 -11.19 14.15 8.37
CA GLY A 454 -12.04 13.70 7.27
C GLY A 454 -11.27 13.35 6.01
N ASN A 455 -11.97 13.36 4.87
CA ASN A 455 -11.35 13.19 3.55
C ASN A 455 -10.47 14.41 3.19
N ALA A 456 -9.49 14.20 2.31
CA ALA A 456 -8.64 15.28 1.80
C ALA A 456 -9.51 16.46 1.32
N PRO A 457 -9.14 17.72 1.64
CA PRO A 457 -7.87 18.17 2.19
C PRO A 457 -7.78 18.16 3.74
N LYS A 458 -8.75 17.58 4.45
CA LYS A 458 -8.69 17.38 5.91
C LYS A 458 -7.72 16.24 6.28
N PHE A 459 -7.44 16.07 7.56
CA PHE A 459 -6.48 15.10 8.08
C PHE A 459 -7.13 13.75 8.42
N SER A 460 -6.33 12.69 8.42
CA SER A 460 -6.68 11.42 9.08
C SER A 460 -6.50 11.54 10.60
N ARG A 461 -7.26 10.73 11.34
CA ARG A 461 -7.04 10.50 12.77
C ARG A 461 -5.88 9.51 12.96
N GLY A 462 -4.67 10.04 13.10
CA GLY A 462 -3.47 9.25 13.34
C GLY A 462 -3.41 8.74 14.77
N HIS A 463 -3.37 7.42 14.97
CA HIS A 463 -3.30 6.83 16.30
C HIS A 463 -1.91 7.05 16.92
N MET A 464 -1.87 7.32 18.22
CA MET A 464 -0.61 7.45 18.96
C MET A 464 -0.24 6.14 19.65
N THR A 465 -1.21 5.50 20.30
CA THR A 465 -1.21 4.05 20.51
C THR A 465 -1.97 3.40 19.37
N ARG A 466 -1.28 2.58 18.56
CA ARG A 466 -1.90 1.85 17.45
C ARG A 466 -2.97 0.93 18.01
N ARG A 467 -4.08 0.79 17.27
CA ARG A 467 -5.28 0.05 17.69
C ARG A 467 -4.99 -1.37 18.20
N GLU A 468 -3.98 -2.02 17.64
CA GLU A 468 -3.66 -3.41 17.97
C GLU A 468 -2.73 -3.58 19.17
N ASP A 469 -1.97 -2.55 19.52
CA ASP A 469 -0.96 -2.59 20.59
C ASP A 469 -1.55 -3.02 21.96
N PRO A 470 -2.72 -2.51 22.39
CA PRO A 470 -3.31 -2.92 23.67
C PRO A 470 -4.15 -4.21 23.59
N ASN A 471 -4.14 -4.93 22.46
CA ASN A 471 -5.03 -6.08 22.25
C ASN A 471 -4.42 -7.36 22.81
N TRP A 472 -4.26 -7.46 24.12
CA TRP A 472 -3.73 -8.66 24.76
C TRP A 472 -4.39 -8.98 26.11
N GLY A 473 -4.28 -10.23 26.55
CA GLY A 473 -4.83 -10.70 27.82
C GLY A 473 -6.37 -10.64 27.89
N GLU A 474 -6.92 -10.57 29.10
CA GLU A 474 -8.37 -10.53 29.32
C GLU A 474 -9.03 -9.22 28.86
N LEU A 475 -8.27 -8.12 28.88
CA LEU A 475 -8.76 -6.79 28.52
C LEU A 475 -8.53 -6.43 27.05
N ALA A 476 -8.17 -7.38 26.17
CA ALA A 476 -7.84 -7.11 24.77
C ALA A 476 -8.96 -6.36 24.00
N GLN A 477 -10.23 -6.79 24.14
CA GLN A 477 -11.36 -6.09 23.51
C GLN A 477 -11.52 -4.67 24.07
N VAL A 478 -11.29 -4.52 25.37
CA VAL A 478 -11.37 -3.24 26.06
C VAL A 478 -10.25 -2.30 25.60
N GLY A 479 -9.02 -2.81 25.43
CA GLY A 479 -7.89 -2.08 24.87
C GLY A 479 -8.15 -1.60 23.45
N ASN A 480 -8.71 -2.47 22.60
CA ASN A 480 -9.12 -2.11 21.24
C ASN A 480 -10.12 -0.95 21.25
N ASP A 481 -11.17 -1.05 22.07
CA ASP A 481 -12.21 -0.02 22.12
C ASP A 481 -11.73 1.28 22.75
N ASP A 482 -10.85 1.19 23.75
CA ASP A 482 -10.22 2.34 24.38
C ASP A 482 -9.28 3.07 23.39
N SER A 483 -8.56 2.36 22.53
CA SER A 483 -7.66 2.96 21.52
C SER A 483 -8.38 3.88 20.50
N MET A 484 -9.70 3.72 20.39
CA MET A 484 -10.59 4.47 19.50
C MET A 484 -11.12 5.78 20.12
N HIS A 485 -10.58 6.24 21.24
CA HIS A 485 -10.90 7.58 21.74
C HIS A 485 -10.11 8.64 20.98
N VAL A 486 -10.75 9.75 20.63
CA VAL A 486 -10.09 10.85 19.88
C VAL A 486 -8.97 11.53 20.67
N THR A 487 -8.92 11.34 21.99
CA THR A 487 -7.79 11.69 22.86
C THR A 487 -6.50 10.98 22.47
N ASN A 488 -6.57 9.82 21.82
CA ASN A 488 -5.44 9.05 21.27
C ASN A 488 -5.16 9.37 19.80
N ALA A 489 -5.79 10.41 19.23
CA ALA A 489 -5.64 10.79 17.83
C ALA A 489 -4.95 12.15 17.66
N VAL A 490 -4.08 12.25 16.65
CA VAL A 490 -3.44 13.49 16.21
C VAL A 490 -3.62 13.67 14.69
N PRO A 491 -3.81 14.90 14.18
CA PRO A 491 -3.96 15.16 12.75
C PRO A 491 -2.72 14.75 11.95
N GLN A 492 -2.91 13.76 11.09
CA GLN A 492 -1.87 13.27 10.19
C GLN A 492 -2.37 13.32 8.75
N MET A 493 -1.52 13.73 7.81
CA MET A 493 -1.84 13.64 6.39
C MET A 493 -2.17 12.18 6.05
N GLN A 494 -3.16 11.95 5.17
CA GLN A 494 -3.61 10.57 4.89
C GLN A 494 -2.46 9.66 4.43
N ASN A 495 -1.55 10.19 3.61
CA ASN A 495 -0.36 9.48 3.13
C ASN A 495 0.68 9.23 4.25
N PHE A 496 0.76 10.11 5.25
CA PHE A 496 1.66 9.96 6.40
C PHE A 496 1.19 8.84 7.33
N ASN A 497 -0.12 8.74 7.57
CA ASN A 497 -0.74 7.72 8.41
C ASN A 497 -0.72 6.30 7.78
N ALA A 498 -0.46 6.18 6.47
CA ALA A 498 -0.44 4.90 5.74
C ALA A 498 0.97 4.44 5.30
N GLY A 499 2.03 5.15 5.72
CA GLY A 499 3.41 4.96 5.25
C GLY A 499 4.36 4.26 6.23
N VAL A 500 5.64 4.66 6.22
CA VAL A 500 6.77 4.07 6.99
C VAL A 500 6.50 4.00 8.50
N TRP A 501 5.70 4.92 9.03
CA TRP A 501 5.24 4.90 10.41
C TRP A 501 4.48 3.61 10.77
N LEU A 502 3.61 3.14 9.86
CA LEU A 502 2.90 1.87 9.97
C LEU A 502 3.88 0.68 9.84
N SER A 503 4.95 0.81 9.04
CA SER A 503 5.99 -0.22 8.92
C SER A 503 6.80 -0.39 10.20
N LEU A 504 7.18 0.70 10.88
CA LEU A 504 7.83 0.65 12.19
C LEU A 504 6.90 0.07 13.26
N GLU A 505 5.62 0.43 13.23
CA GLU A 505 4.60 -0.12 14.13
C GLU A 505 4.38 -1.61 13.94
N ASN A 506 4.28 -2.06 12.68
CA ASN A 506 4.17 -3.47 12.34
C ASN A 506 5.42 -4.23 12.77
N PHE A 507 6.62 -3.67 12.58
CA PHE A 507 7.86 -4.31 13.02
C PHE A 507 7.90 -4.50 14.54
N ALA A 508 7.58 -3.47 15.31
CA ALA A 508 7.57 -3.55 16.77
C ALA A 508 6.56 -4.59 17.28
N LEU A 509 5.34 -4.62 16.75
CA LEU A 509 4.32 -5.57 17.16
C LEU A 509 4.61 -6.99 16.66
N GLU A 510 4.99 -7.17 15.40
CA GLU A 510 5.24 -8.51 14.83
C GLU A 510 6.46 -9.16 15.45
N ASN A 511 7.54 -8.43 15.76
CA ASN A 511 8.65 -9.00 16.53
C ASN A 511 8.24 -9.33 17.96
N ALA A 512 7.51 -8.44 18.64
CA ALA A 512 7.00 -8.75 19.97
C ALA A 512 6.16 -10.03 19.97
N LYS A 513 5.34 -10.26 18.93
CA LYS A 513 4.56 -11.50 18.74
C LYS A 513 5.44 -12.71 18.42
N HIS A 514 6.36 -12.58 17.46
CA HIS A 514 7.24 -13.65 17.00
C HIS A 514 8.13 -14.14 18.14
N ASP A 515 8.78 -13.20 18.83
CA ASP A 515 9.73 -13.46 19.91
C ASP A 515 9.03 -13.59 21.28
N LYS A 516 7.69 -13.45 21.31
CA LYS A 516 6.86 -13.48 22.53
C LYS A 516 7.34 -12.48 23.59
N GLN A 517 7.88 -11.35 23.14
CA GLN A 517 8.43 -10.32 24.00
C GLN A 517 7.35 -9.39 24.55
N ARG A 518 7.68 -8.80 25.71
CA ARG A 518 6.97 -7.66 26.29
C ARG A 518 7.73 -6.40 25.91
N ILE A 519 7.04 -5.40 25.35
CA ILE A 519 7.63 -4.11 25.01
C ILE A 519 6.79 -2.93 25.53
N CYS A 520 7.44 -1.80 25.77
CA CYS A 520 6.81 -0.52 26.06
C CYS A 520 7.04 0.44 24.89
N VAL A 521 5.96 1.06 24.39
CA VAL A 521 6.05 2.02 23.29
C VAL A 521 5.49 3.37 23.74
N PHE A 522 6.25 4.43 23.46
CA PHE A 522 5.88 5.82 23.70
C PHE A 522 5.82 6.54 22.37
N THR A 523 4.75 7.30 22.15
CA THR A 523 4.52 8.00 20.90
C THR A 523 4.00 9.41 21.19
N GLY A 524 4.42 10.41 20.43
CA GLY A 524 3.79 11.71 20.47
C GLY A 524 4.19 12.63 19.31
N PRO A 525 3.47 13.74 19.14
CA PRO A 525 3.91 14.82 18.27
C PRO A 525 4.99 15.67 18.94
N PHE A 526 5.77 16.39 18.14
CA PHE A 526 6.41 17.62 18.62
C PHE A 526 5.42 18.77 18.47
N LEU A 527 5.21 19.52 19.55
CA LEU A 527 4.28 20.64 19.60
C LEU A 527 5.07 21.94 19.57
N TYR A 528 5.13 22.58 18.41
CA TYR A 528 5.81 23.85 18.23
C TYR A 528 4.82 25.01 18.20
N ASP A 529 5.26 26.19 18.66
CA ASP A 529 4.44 27.40 18.54
C ASP A 529 4.18 27.81 17.09
N SER A 530 5.13 27.46 16.21
CA SER A 530 5.13 27.67 14.76
C SER A 530 4.33 26.64 13.96
N ASP A 531 3.68 25.68 14.61
CA ASP A 531 2.84 24.69 13.91
C ASP A 531 1.73 25.40 13.11
N PRO A 532 1.51 25.01 11.83
CA PRO A 532 0.55 25.68 10.98
C PRO A 532 -0.88 25.46 11.48
N GLU A 533 -1.70 26.50 11.42
CA GLU A 533 -3.12 26.39 11.72
C GLU A 533 -3.90 26.01 10.45
N LYS A 534 -4.62 24.88 10.50
CA LYS A 534 -5.55 24.45 9.46
C LYS A 534 -6.86 24.00 10.09
N PHE A 535 -7.98 24.42 9.51
CA PHE A 535 -9.33 24.09 10.00
C PHE A 535 -9.55 24.46 11.49
N GLY A 536 -8.93 25.56 11.97
CA GLY A 536 -9.03 26.01 13.36
C GLY A 536 -8.25 25.14 14.37
N VAL A 537 -7.28 24.36 13.88
CA VAL A 537 -6.43 23.48 14.70
C VAL A 537 -4.97 23.70 14.31
N LYS A 538 -4.09 23.90 15.30
CA LYS A 538 -2.64 23.90 15.07
C LYS A 538 -2.15 22.47 14.84
N ILE A 539 -1.68 22.19 13.62
CA ILE A 539 -1.33 20.86 13.13
C ILE A 539 0.16 20.58 13.43
N PRO A 540 0.49 19.58 14.27
CA PRO A 540 1.89 19.21 14.49
C PRO A 540 2.55 18.76 13.20
N VAL A 541 3.79 19.19 12.96
CA VAL A 541 4.51 18.87 11.71
C VAL A 541 5.46 17.67 11.84
N GLU A 542 5.89 17.35 13.06
CA GLU A 542 6.82 16.26 13.32
C GLU A 542 6.33 15.36 14.47
N PHE A 543 6.76 14.11 14.45
CA PHE A 543 6.37 13.09 15.42
C PHE A 543 7.58 12.30 15.90
N TRP A 544 7.46 11.66 17.05
CA TRP A 544 8.49 10.83 17.65
C TRP A 544 7.93 9.52 18.21
N LYS A 545 8.79 8.49 18.27
CA LYS A 545 8.53 7.21 18.95
C LYS A 545 9.72 6.79 19.78
N VAL A 546 9.47 6.19 20.93
CA VAL A 546 10.48 5.49 21.74
C VAL A 546 9.98 4.08 22.04
N ILE A 547 10.81 3.08 21.76
CA ILE A 547 10.50 1.67 22.03
C ILE A 547 11.48 1.18 23.09
N ALA A 548 10.98 0.59 24.17
CA ALA A 548 11.77 0.00 25.25
C ALA A 548 11.42 -1.47 25.47
N PHE A 549 12.44 -2.31 25.62
CA PHE A 549 12.30 -3.76 25.78
C PHE A 549 13.51 -4.33 26.53
N ILE A 550 13.41 -5.58 27.00
CA ILE A 550 14.54 -6.31 27.55
C ILE A 550 15.21 -7.07 26.41
N HIS A 551 16.50 -6.84 26.17
CA HIS A 551 17.21 -7.51 25.09
C HIS A 551 17.45 -8.99 25.42
N ASP A 552 17.01 -9.91 24.56
CA ASP A 552 16.99 -11.35 24.86
C ASP A 552 18.38 -11.94 25.12
N GLU A 553 19.42 -11.44 24.46
CA GLU A 553 20.78 -11.98 24.63
C GLU A 553 21.51 -11.39 25.85
N THR A 554 21.27 -10.12 26.17
CA THR A 554 22.03 -9.40 27.21
C THR A 554 21.26 -9.30 28.52
N GLY A 555 19.93 -9.48 28.50
CA GLY A 555 19.03 -9.32 29.63
C GLY A 555 18.84 -7.88 30.10
N GLN A 556 19.40 -6.90 29.39
CA GLN A 556 19.40 -5.48 29.80
C GLN A 556 18.26 -4.69 29.17
N LEU A 557 17.77 -3.67 29.88
CA LEU A 557 16.89 -2.65 29.29
C LEU A 557 17.56 -2.00 28.09
N THR A 558 16.87 -2.06 26.95
CA THR A 558 17.26 -1.37 25.73
C THR A 558 16.13 -0.44 25.30
N ALA A 559 16.49 0.77 24.85
CA ALA A 559 15.54 1.73 24.32
C ALA A 559 16.04 2.34 23.01
N THR A 560 15.15 2.58 22.04
CA THR A 560 15.49 3.23 20.76
C THR A 560 14.52 4.35 20.45
N GLY A 561 15.02 5.47 19.94
CA GLY A 561 14.24 6.67 19.58
C GLY A 561 14.14 6.88 18.07
N TYR A 562 12.99 7.37 17.60
CA TYR A 562 12.73 7.64 16.18
C TYR A 562 12.01 8.98 15.99
N THR A 563 12.26 9.65 14.87
CA THR A 563 11.53 10.86 14.43
C THR A 563 11.13 10.80 12.96
N ILE A 564 10.04 11.48 12.62
CA ILE A 564 9.48 11.54 11.26
C ILE A 564 8.72 12.88 11.07
N SER A 565 8.71 13.43 9.86
CA SER A 565 8.10 14.73 9.55
C SER A 565 7.06 14.65 8.44
N GLN A 566 5.95 15.38 8.58
CA GLN A 566 4.96 15.65 7.53
C GLN A 566 5.08 17.06 6.94
N GLU A 567 6.11 17.84 7.31
CA GLU A 567 6.30 19.25 6.95
C GLU A 567 6.25 19.50 5.43
N ASN A 568 6.90 18.66 4.63
CA ASN A 568 6.98 18.79 3.17
C ASN A 568 5.60 18.80 2.48
N TYR A 569 4.57 18.27 3.15
CA TYR A 569 3.21 18.20 2.64
C TYR A 569 2.30 19.33 3.16
N LEU A 570 2.78 20.14 4.11
CA LEU A 570 1.99 21.22 4.70
C LEU A 570 2.22 22.58 4.04
N ARG A 571 3.34 22.78 3.34
CA ARG A 571 3.67 24.00 2.59
C ARG A 571 2.86 24.05 1.28
N ASN A 572 1.98 25.03 1.15
CA ASN A 572 1.25 25.33 -0.09
C ASN A 572 2.06 26.36 -0.89
N ASP A 573 2.58 25.95 -2.06
CA ASP A 573 2.65 26.72 -3.31
C ASP A 573 3.35 25.91 -4.43
N GLU A 574 3.99 24.79 -4.10
CA GLU A 574 4.37 23.75 -5.05
C GLU A 574 4.08 22.38 -4.43
N PHE A 575 3.60 21.43 -5.23
CA PHE A 575 3.35 20.06 -4.81
C PHE A 575 4.70 19.35 -4.60
N VAL A 576 5.28 19.46 -3.40
CA VAL A 576 6.57 18.86 -3.05
C VAL A 576 6.37 17.37 -2.72
N PHE A 577 6.79 16.48 -3.62
CA PHE A 577 6.92 15.05 -3.35
C PHE A 577 8.16 14.81 -2.47
N GLY A 578 7.98 14.25 -1.27
CA GLY A 578 9.08 13.85 -0.40
C GLY A 578 8.77 12.55 0.35
N GLU A 579 9.69 11.59 0.35
CA GLU A 579 9.58 10.37 1.15
C GLU A 579 9.49 10.69 2.65
N PHE A 580 8.65 9.97 3.39
CA PHE A 580 8.63 10.09 4.85
C PHE A 580 9.89 9.46 5.43
N MET A 581 10.92 10.27 5.61
CA MET A 581 12.17 9.80 6.18
C MET A 581 12.02 9.55 7.68
N THR A 582 12.21 8.29 8.09
CA THR A 582 12.28 7.90 9.49
C THR A 582 13.75 7.89 9.90
N TYR A 583 14.08 8.60 10.98
CA TYR A 583 15.44 8.66 11.50
C TYR A 583 15.46 8.02 12.88
N GLN A 584 16.36 7.04 13.10
CA GLN A 584 16.73 6.67 14.45
C GLN A 584 17.55 7.83 15.03
N VAL A 585 17.14 8.35 16.18
CA VAL A 585 17.78 9.49 16.82
C VAL A 585 18.00 9.21 18.31
N PRO A 586 18.98 9.89 18.94
CA PRO A 586 19.14 9.82 20.38
C PRO A 586 17.85 10.20 21.13
N ILE A 587 17.48 9.45 22.16
CA ILE A 587 16.32 9.72 23.01
C ILE A 587 16.49 11.09 23.71
N ASN A 588 17.72 11.47 24.06
CA ASN A 588 18.02 12.78 24.65
C ASN A 588 17.62 13.95 23.72
N LEU A 589 17.61 13.74 22.39
CA LEU A 589 17.09 14.69 21.44
C LEU A 589 15.58 14.79 21.58
N ILE A 590 14.88 13.65 21.56
CA ILE A 590 13.42 13.63 21.70
C ILE A 590 13.03 14.34 23.02
N GLU A 591 13.73 14.08 24.13
CA GLU A 591 13.53 14.76 25.42
C GLU A 591 13.74 16.30 25.34
N LYS A 592 14.70 16.75 24.54
CA LYS A 592 14.99 18.17 24.32
C LYS A 592 13.91 18.83 23.46
N LYS A 593 13.60 18.28 22.29
CA LYS A 593 12.61 18.84 21.34
C LYS A 593 11.19 18.76 21.87
N ALA A 594 10.78 17.66 22.47
CA ALA A 594 9.40 17.46 22.96
C ALA A 594 9.17 18.04 24.37
N GLY A 595 10.22 18.50 25.07
CA GLY A 595 10.08 19.04 26.42
C GLY A 595 9.63 17.99 27.45
N ILE A 596 9.99 16.73 27.25
CA ILE A 596 9.67 15.59 28.13
C ILE A 596 10.96 14.94 28.66
N SER A 597 10.83 14.02 29.61
CA SER A 597 11.92 13.14 30.02
C SER A 597 11.45 11.71 30.20
N PHE A 598 12.16 10.79 29.56
CA PHE A 598 12.01 9.34 29.68
C PHE A 598 12.87 8.74 30.81
N GLY A 599 13.64 9.57 31.51
CA GLY A 599 14.45 9.15 32.65
C GLY A 599 15.52 8.13 32.25
N ALA A 600 15.47 6.93 32.82
CA ALA A 600 16.48 5.90 32.60
C ALA A 600 16.58 5.42 31.14
N LEU A 601 15.50 5.53 30.35
CA LEU A 601 15.52 5.09 28.95
C LEU A 601 16.55 5.85 28.10
N SER A 602 16.79 7.13 28.41
CA SER A 602 17.83 7.92 27.72
C SER A 602 19.24 7.35 27.91
N LYS A 603 19.49 6.64 29.02
CA LYS A 603 20.77 5.98 29.32
C LYS A 603 20.88 4.59 28.69
N ALA A 604 19.74 3.96 28.43
CA ALA A 604 19.57 2.67 27.78
C ALA A 604 19.51 2.77 26.24
N ASP A 605 19.81 3.95 25.69
CA ASP A 605 19.84 4.22 24.25
C ASP A 605 21.25 3.92 23.67
N PRO A 606 21.36 3.13 22.59
CA PRO A 606 22.65 2.88 21.94
C PRO A 606 23.23 4.12 21.25
N LEU A 607 22.42 5.16 20.98
CA LEU A 607 22.87 6.42 20.38
C LEU A 607 23.13 7.53 21.40
N LYS A 608 23.17 7.23 22.70
CA LYS A 608 23.25 8.25 23.77
C LYS A 608 24.45 9.20 23.69
N ASP A 609 25.56 8.74 23.10
CA ASP A 609 26.82 9.49 22.96
C ASP A 609 26.99 10.12 21.56
N ASP A 610 26.07 9.89 20.62
CA ASP A 610 26.14 10.42 19.25
C ASP A 610 25.85 11.94 19.25
N ILE A 611 26.73 12.70 18.57
CA ILE A 611 26.62 14.16 18.46
C ILE A 611 25.73 14.52 17.26
N PHE A 612 24.93 15.57 17.45
CA PHE A 612 23.88 16.06 16.56
C PHE A 612 24.24 16.24 15.07
N GLU A 613 25.51 16.52 14.77
CA GLU A 613 26.00 16.76 13.41
C GLU A 613 26.33 15.48 12.64
N THR A 614 26.30 14.31 13.31
CA THR A 614 26.75 13.02 12.75
C THR A 614 25.64 12.01 12.47
N ILE A 615 24.36 12.36 12.71
CA ILE A 615 23.26 11.41 12.50
C ILE A 615 23.07 11.18 11.00
N SER A 616 23.37 9.94 10.66
CA SER A 616 23.48 9.36 9.32
C SER A 616 22.14 9.33 8.59
N ALA A 617 22.24 8.98 7.30
CA ALA A 617 21.15 8.77 6.37
C ALA A 617 19.85 8.19 7.00
N PRO A 618 18.68 8.54 6.45
CA PRO A 618 17.39 7.98 6.87
C PRO A 618 17.43 6.46 7.00
N VAL A 619 16.71 5.92 7.99
CA VAL A 619 16.56 4.48 8.18
C VAL A 619 15.68 3.94 7.05
N GLN A 620 16.32 3.31 6.07
CA GLN A 620 15.69 2.67 4.92
C GLN A 620 15.36 1.20 5.18
N SER A 621 15.94 0.60 6.23
CA SER A 621 15.70 -0.79 6.63
C SER A 621 15.89 -0.98 8.13
N VAL A 622 15.12 -1.90 8.73
CA VAL A 622 15.25 -2.27 10.15
C VAL A 622 16.63 -2.82 10.53
N ARG A 623 17.41 -3.30 9.54
CA ARG A 623 18.81 -3.74 9.75
C ARG A 623 19.79 -2.61 10.00
N GLN A 624 19.39 -1.37 9.69
CA GLN A 624 20.19 -0.17 9.98
C GLN A 624 19.93 0.37 11.38
N ILE A 625 18.96 -0.21 12.12
CA ILE A 625 18.68 0.15 13.51
C ILE A 625 19.81 -0.39 14.38
N ARG A 626 20.47 0.50 15.12
CA ARG A 626 21.46 0.10 16.12
C ARG A 626 20.74 -0.36 17.39
N PHE A 627 21.08 -1.58 17.82
CA PHE A 627 20.77 -2.14 19.13
C PHE A 627 22.08 -2.27 19.94
N TYR A 628 21.98 -2.54 21.24
CA TYR A 628 23.15 -2.78 22.10
C TYR A 628 23.79 -4.15 21.86
#